data_AF-A0AA35IDV8-F1
#
_entry.id   AF-A0AA35IDV8-F1
#
_cell.length_a   1.000
_cell.length_b   1.000
_cell.length_c   1.000
_cell.angle_alpha   90.00
_cell.angle_beta   90.00
_cell.angle_gamma   90.00
#
_symmetry.space_group_name_H-M   'P 1'
#
loop_
_entity.id
_entity.type
_entity.pdbx_description
1 polymer ?
#
loop_
_entity_poly.entity_id
_entity_poly.type
_entity_poly.pdbx_seq_one_letter_code
_entity_poly.pdbx_strand_id
1 'polypeptide(L)'
;MDKAALLAGFGRDNIRLIPTDERYALRPEALQAAIEQDLAAGNLPCAVVATTGTTTTTALDPLRPIGEIAQAHGLWLHVDSAMAGSAMILPECRWMWDGIELADSVVVNAHKWLGVAFDCSIYYVRDPQHLIRVMSTNPSYLQSAVDGEVKNLRDWGIPLGRRFRALKLWFMLRSEGVEALQARLRRDLDNARWLAEQVGAATQWEVLAPVQLQTLCIRHRPAGLEGEALDAHTKGWAERLNASGDAYVTPATLDGRWMVRVSVGALPTEREHVEKLWDRLQAVVQG
;
A
#
# COMPACT_ATOMS: atom_id res chain seq x y z
N MET A 1 4.62 8.26 -4.96
CA MET A 1 4.77 9.64 -4.43
C MET A 1 5.35 10.60 -5.46
N ASP A 2 6.30 10.17 -6.29
CA ASP A 2 7.01 11.01 -7.26
C ASP A 2 6.11 11.88 -8.14
N LYS A 3 5.08 11.27 -8.73
CA LYS A 3 4.11 12.00 -9.56
C LYS A 3 3.40 13.12 -8.79
N ALA A 4 3.05 12.90 -7.53
CA ALA A 4 2.36 13.90 -6.71
C ALA A 4 3.29 15.07 -6.35
N ALA A 5 4.53 14.77 -5.95
CA ALA A 5 5.55 15.79 -5.69
C ALA A 5 5.83 16.66 -6.93
N LEU A 6 5.88 16.05 -8.12
CA LEU A 6 6.02 16.78 -9.39
C LEU A 6 4.83 17.68 -9.69
N LEU A 7 3.60 17.19 -9.50
CA LEU A 7 2.38 17.98 -9.69
C LEU A 7 2.29 19.14 -8.68
N ALA A 8 2.82 18.97 -7.47
CA ALA A 8 2.89 20.00 -6.44
C ALA A 8 4.06 21.00 -6.64
N GLY A 9 4.89 20.82 -7.67
CA GLY A 9 5.96 21.76 -8.01
C GLY A 9 7.27 21.55 -7.26
N PHE A 10 7.44 20.46 -6.51
CA PHE A 10 8.70 20.19 -5.80
C PHE A 10 9.85 19.80 -6.75
N GLY A 11 9.57 19.27 -7.95
CA GLY A 11 10.60 18.73 -8.83
C GLY A 11 11.16 17.39 -8.33
N ARG A 12 11.94 16.68 -9.16
CA ARG A 12 12.48 15.35 -8.80
C ARG A 12 13.63 15.44 -7.80
N ASP A 13 14.46 16.47 -7.93
CA ASP A 13 15.70 16.61 -7.14
C ASP A 13 15.42 16.86 -5.64
N ASN A 14 14.21 17.31 -5.31
CA ASN A 14 13.76 17.54 -3.93
C ASN A 14 13.00 16.34 -3.34
N ILE A 15 13.02 15.19 -4.01
CA ILE A 15 12.44 13.94 -3.48
C ILE A 15 13.57 13.10 -2.91
N ARG A 16 13.58 12.94 -1.58
CA ARG A 16 14.51 12.06 -0.87
C ARG A 16 13.90 10.67 -0.72
N LEU A 17 14.51 9.67 -1.35
CA LEU A 17 14.20 8.26 -1.10
C LEU A 17 15.03 7.78 0.08
N ILE A 18 14.37 7.43 1.18
CA ILE A 18 15.03 6.99 2.41
C ILE A 18 15.37 5.49 2.31
N PRO A 19 16.60 5.07 2.67
CA PRO A 19 16.97 3.66 2.74
C PRO A 19 16.05 2.84 3.63
N THR A 20 15.84 1.58 3.26
CA THR A 20 15.04 0.62 4.01
C THR A 20 15.91 -0.43 4.71
N ASP A 21 15.32 -1.13 5.68
CA ASP A 21 15.89 -2.31 6.31
C ASP A 21 15.73 -3.59 5.47
N GLU A 22 16.17 -4.73 6.01
CA GLU A 22 16.05 -6.05 5.38
C GLU A 22 14.61 -6.55 5.26
N ARG A 23 13.65 -5.89 5.92
CA ARG A 23 12.21 -6.11 5.79
C ARG A 23 11.56 -5.10 4.85
N TYR A 24 12.36 -4.27 4.19
CA TYR A 24 11.95 -3.21 3.27
C TYR A 24 11.15 -2.08 3.94
N ALA A 25 11.25 -1.93 5.26
CA ALA A 25 10.66 -0.82 6.01
C ALA A 25 11.63 0.36 6.07
N LEU A 26 11.11 1.58 6.03
CA LEU A 26 11.89 2.81 6.16
C LEU A 26 12.70 2.80 7.48
N ARG A 27 13.97 3.18 7.39
CA ARG A 27 14.87 3.33 8.55
C ARG A 27 14.76 4.70 9.20
N PRO A 28 14.28 4.82 10.46
CA PRO A 28 14.13 6.11 11.13
C PRO A 28 15.44 6.90 11.26
N GLU A 29 16.56 6.24 11.53
CA GLU A 29 17.87 6.87 11.63
C GLU A 29 18.35 7.45 10.29
N ALA A 30 18.02 6.79 9.18
CA ALA A 30 18.33 7.29 7.85
C ALA A 30 17.44 8.48 7.45
N LEU A 31 16.18 8.48 7.90
CA LEU A 31 15.28 9.63 7.75
C LEU A 31 15.80 10.84 8.52
N GLN A 32 16.17 10.67 9.80
CA GLN A 32 16.73 11.73 10.62
C GLN A 32 17.98 12.34 9.95
N ALA A 33 18.92 11.49 9.53
CA ALA A 33 20.15 11.93 8.87
C ALA A 33 19.87 12.69 7.56
N ALA A 34 18.89 12.26 6.76
CA ALA A 34 18.52 12.95 5.52
C ALA A 34 17.94 14.35 5.79
N ILE A 35 17.09 14.48 6.82
CA ILE A 35 16.53 15.77 7.23
C ILE A 35 17.66 16.72 7.68
N GLU A 36 18.56 16.24 8.54
CA GLU A 36 19.69 17.05 9.03
C GLU A 36 20.63 17.50 7.90
N GLN A 37 20.90 16.63 6.94
CA GLN A 37 21.69 16.97 5.75
C GLN A 37 21.01 18.04 4.89
N ASP A 38 19.71 17.93 4.68
CA ASP A 38 18.96 18.94 3.93
C ASP A 38 18.96 20.29 4.64
N LEU A 39 18.74 20.32 5.95
CA LEU A 39 18.83 21.54 6.76
C LEU A 39 20.24 22.16 6.70
N ALA A 40 21.29 21.34 6.81
CA ALA A 40 22.68 21.81 6.71
C ALA A 40 23.03 22.35 5.32
N ALA A 41 22.39 21.83 4.26
CA ALA A 41 22.52 22.33 2.89
C ALA A 41 21.66 23.58 2.60
N GLY A 42 20.88 24.06 3.58
CA GLY A 42 19.97 25.20 3.42
C GLY A 42 18.65 24.86 2.72
N ASN A 43 18.35 23.57 2.54
CA ASN A 43 17.04 23.12 2.06
C ASN A 43 16.00 23.16 3.19
N LEU A 44 14.72 23.11 2.80
CA LEU A 44 13.59 23.14 3.73
C LEU A 44 12.77 21.85 3.60
N PRO A 45 13.09 20.80 4.38
CA PRO A 45 12.23 19.63 4.50
C PRO A 45 10.82 20.08 4.96
N CYS A 46 9.77 19.53 4.34
CA CYS A 46 8.40 19.96 4.66
C CYS A 46 7.43 18.81 4.93
N ALA A 47 7.71 17.61 4.44
CA ALA A 47 6.83 16.46 4.60
C ALA A 47 7.60 15.14 4.59
N VAL A 48 7.07 14.17 5.33
CA VAL A 48 7.48 12.77 5.32
C VAL A 48 6.27 11.95 4.90
N VAL A 49 6.49 10.99 3.99
CA VAL A 49 5.49 9.99 3.63
C VAL A 49 5.95 8.65 4.18
N ALA A 50 5.26 8.14 5.20
CA ALA A 50 5.40 6.77 5.67
C ALA A 50 4.36 5.89 4.99
N THR A 51 4.67 4.60 4.83
CA THR A 51 3.80 3.63 4.18
C THR A 51 3.53 2.43 5.09
N THR A 52 2.26 2.12 5.27
CA THR A 52 1.83 0.84 5.86
C THR A 52 1.30 -0.04 4.73
N GLY A 53 2.09 -1.04 4.35
CA GLY A 53 1.80 -1.94 3.24
C GLY A 53 2.29 -1.38 1.91
N THR A 54 3.61 -1.33 1.73
CA THR A 54 4.24 -0.93 0.46
C THR A 54 3.72 -1.77 -0.71
N THR A 55 3.75 -1.20 -1.92
CA THR A 55 3.14 -1.87 -3.09
C THR A 55 3.84 -3.19 -3.43
N THR A 56 5.17 -3.23 -3.38
CA THR A 56 5.94 -4.40 -3.81
C THR A 56 5.83 -5.53 -2.79
N THR A 57 6.31 -5.30 -1.56
CA THR A 57 6.51 -6.35 -0.54
C THR A 57 5.51 -6.27 0.60
N THR A 58 4.61 -5.29 0.61
CA THR A 58 3.71 -5.01 1.74
C THR A 58 4.44 -4.70 3.05
N ALA A 59 5.65 -4.15 2.96
CA ALA A 59 6.42 -3.72 4.11
C ALA A 59 5.69 -2.62 4.91
N LEU A 60 6.06 -2.52 6.19
CA LEU A 60 5.41 -1.66 7.17
C LEU A 60 6.46 -0.71 7.75
N ASP A 61 6.35 0.57 7.43
CA ASP A 61 7.20 1.58 8.03
C ASP A 61 6.87 1.75 9.53
N PRO A 62 7.86 1.92 10.41
CA PRO A 62 7.64 2.10 11.84
C PRO A 62 7.10 3.52 12.12
N LEU A 63 5.77 3.66 12.17
CA LEU A 63 5.12 4.98 12.22
C LEU A 63 5.49 5.80 13.45
N ARG A 64 5.58 5.20 14.64
CA ARG A 64 5.91 5.92 15.88
C ARG A 64 7.24 6.68 15.81
N PRO A 65 8.40 6.04 15.58
CA PRO A 65 9.66 6.77 15.49
C PRO A 65 9.70 7.76 14.31
N ILE A 66 9.04 7.45 13.18
CA ILE A 66 8.94 8.39 12.05
C ILE A 66 8.12 9.63 12.44
N GLY A 67 7.01 9.46 13.14
CA GLY A 67 6.17 10.55 13.61
C GLY A 67 6.83 11.41 14.67
N GLU A 68 7.61 10.82 15.58
CA GLU A 68 8.41 11.54 16.56
C GLU A 68 9.47 12.43 15.88
N ILE A 69 10.16 11.89 14.87
CA ILE A 69 11.09 12.67 14.03
C ILE A 69 10.37 13.80 13.29
N ALA A 70 9.25 13.50 12.61
CA ALA A 70 8.50 14.49 11.87
C ALA A 70 8.03 15.64 12.76
N GLN A 71 7.51 15.34 13.96
CA GLN A 71 7.10 16.36 14.93
C GLN A 71 8.27 17.19 15.45
N ALA A 72 9.41 16.56 15.77
CA ALA A 72 10.59 17.26 16.25
C ALA A 72 11.11 18.33 15.26
N HIS A 73 10.93 18.09 13.97
CA HIS A 73 11.32 19.01 12.89
C HIS A 73 10.16 19.81 12.29
N GLY A 74 8.94 19.69 12.82
CA GLY A 74 7.75 20.40 12.33
C GLY A 74 7.33 20.00 10.90
N LEU A 75 7.59 18.76 10.49
CA LEU A 75 7.27 18.23 9.16
C LEU A 75 5.88 17.61 9.13
N TRP A 76 5.18 17.76 7.99
CA TRP A 76 3.92 17.07 7.76
C TRP A 76 4.12 15.55 7.63
N LEU A 77 3.48 14.74 8.46
CA LEU A 77 3.47 13.28 8.30
C LEU A 77 2.21 12.82 7.56
N HIS A 78 2.39 12.30 6.35
CA HIS A 78 1.36 11.56 5.64
C HIS A 78 1.61 10.04 5.75
N VAL A 79 0.58 9.28 6.09
CA VAL A 79 0.64 7.80 6.07
C VAL A 79 -0.15 7.26 4.89
N ASP A 80 0.56 6.66 3.93
CA ASP A 80 -0.03 5.86 2.87
C ASP A 80 -0.39 4.47 3.42
N SER A 81 -1.69 4.25 3.61
CA SER A 81 -2.25 2.97 4.02
C SER A 81 -3.24 2.46 2.96
N ALA A 82 -2.99 2.79 1.69
CA ALA A 82 -3.95 2.59 0.62
C ALA A 82 -4.46 1.14 0.56
N MET A 83 -3.57 0.15 0.68
CA MET A 83 -3.97 -1.26 0.69
C MET A 83 -4.16 -1.79 2.12
N ALA A 84 -3.14 -1.67 2.97
CA ALA A 84 -3.12 -2.27 4.30
C ALA A 84 -4.13 -1.66 5.29
N GLY A 85 -4.60 -0.44 5.03
CA GLY A 85 -5.58 0.22 5.90
C GLY A 85 -6.88 -0.56 6.03
N SER A 86 -7.18 -1.44 5.08
CA SER A 86 -8.30 -2.39 5.19
C SER A 86 -8.13 -3.34 6.37
N ALA A 87 -6.89 -3.80 6.66
CA ALA A 87 -6.61 -4.68 7.80
C ALA A 87 -6.87 -4.02 9.14
N MET A 88 -6.99 -2.69 9.21
CA MET A 88 -7.21 -1.98 10.49
C MET A 88 -8.61 -2.19 11.06
N ILE A 89 -9.51 -2.82 10.32
CA ILE A 89 -10.76 -3.30 10.90
C ILE A 89 -10.57 -4.56 11.75
N LEU A 90 -9.43 -5.25 11.65
CA LEU A 90 -9.05 -6.41 12.47
C LEU A 90 -8.31 -5.94 13.73
N PRO A 91 -8.83 -6.20 14.94
CA PRO A 91 -8.14 -5.83 16.18
C PRO A 91 -6.71 -6.36 16.28
N GLU A 92 -6.47 -7.60 15.86
CA GLU A 92 -5.18 -8.28 15.87
C GLU A 92 -4.14 -7.69 14.88
N CYS A 93 -4.57 -6.82 13.97
CA CYS A 93 -3.73 -6.16 12.98
C CYS A 93 -3.37 -4.72 13.39
N ARG A 94 -3.96 -4.18 14.46
CA ARG A 94 -3.82 -2.77 14.85
C ARG A 94 -2.41 -2.37 15.27
N TRP A 95 -1.57 -3.33 15.67
CA TRP A 95 -0.16 -3.08 16.00
C TRP A 95 0.62 -2.46 14.84
N MET A 96 0.21 -2.72 13.58
CA MET A 96 0.85 -2.13 12.39
C MET A 96 0.64 -0.60 12.29
N TRP A 97 -0.27 -0.06 13.09
CA TRP A 97 -0.58 1.37 13.18
C TRP A 97 -0.12 2.01 14.49
N ASP A 98 0.81 1.37 15.22
CA ASP A 98 1.44 2.00 16.38
C ASP A 98 2.16 3.30 15.98
N GLY A 99 1.66 4.45 16.42
CA GLY A 99 2.14 5.78 16.04
C GLY A 99 1.28 6.51 14.99
N ILE A 100 0.19 5.90 14.49
CA ILE A 100 -0.71 6.55 13.52
C ILE A 100 -1.31 7.87 14.06
N GLU A 101 -1.44 7.98 15.39
CA GLU A 101 -1.89 9.17 16.09
C GLU A 101 -0.92 10.36 15.99
N LEU A 102 0.26 10.18 15.41
CA LEU A 102 1.21 11.24 15.10
C LEU A 102 1.04 11.78 13.66
N ALA A 103 0.29 11.08 12.80
CA ALA A 103 0.10 11.48 11.41
C ALA A 103 -0.82 12.69 11.24
N ASP A 104 -0.49 13.58 10.31
CA ASP A 104 -1.34 14.70 9.91
C ASP A 104 -2.41 14.29 8.91
N SER A 105 -2.11 13.28 8.09
CA SER A 105 -3.11 12.66 7.21
C SER A 105 -2.85 11.19 6.92
N VAL A 106 -3.92 10.48 6.57
CA VAL A 106 -3.91 9.05 6.24
C VAL A 106 -4.76 8.82 5.00
N VAL A 107 -4.32 7.96 4.10
CA VAL A 107 -5.13 7.47 2.98
C VAL A 107 -5.38 5.97 3.08
N VAL A 108 -6.62 5.56 2.82
CA VAL A 108 -7.04 4.14 2.74
C VAL A 108 -7.89 3.95 1.49
N ASN A 109 -7.56 2.96 0.66
CA ASN A 109 -8.33 2.67 -0.55
C ASN A 109 -9.28 1.51 -0.29
N ALA A 110 -10.52 1.83 0.05
CA ALA A 110 -11.57 0.83 0.21
C ALA A 110 -11.85 0.04 -1.07
N HIS A 111 -11.43 0.55 -2.23
CA HIS A 111 -11.50 -0.18 -3.51
C HIS A 111 -10.38 -1.19 -3.76
N LYS A 112 -9.39 -1.28 -2.86
CA LYS A 112 -8.38 -2.33 -2.90
C LYS A 112 -8.93 -3.54 -2.15
N TRP A 113 -8.46 -3.75 -0.93
CA TRP A 113 -8.67 -5.01 -0.22
C TRP A 113 -10.01 -5.09 0.53
N LEU A 114 -10.65 -3.94 0.82
CA LEU A 114 -11.99 -3.92 1.37
C LEU A 114 -13.07 -4.29 0.33
N GLY A 115 -12.76 -4.26 -0.97
CA GLY A 115 -13.66 -4.76 -2.03
C GLY A 115 -14.73 -3.78 -2.53
N VAL A 116 -14.64 -2.48 -2.23
CA VAL A 116 -15.56 -1.48 -2.83
C VAL A 116 -15.26 -1.39 -4.33
N ALA A 117 -16.27 -1.30 -5.19
CA ALA A 117 -16.02 -1.04 -6.60
C ALA A 117 -15.18 0.25 -6.80
N PHE A 118 -14.25 0.26 -7.76
CA PHE A 118 -13.48 1.45 -8.12
C PHE A 118 -14.40 2.63 -8.53
N ASP A 119 -14.07 3.88 -8.24
CA ASP A 119 -13.02 4.41 -7.36
C ASP A 119 -13.54 4.67 -5.93
N CYS A 120 -12.77 4.31 -4.90
CA CYS A 120 -13.12 4.61 -3.50
C CYS A 120 -11.87 4.76 -2.63
N SER A 121 -11.38 5.99 -2.49
CA SER A 121 -10.25 6.35 -1.64
C SER A 121 -10.74 7.23 -0.51
N ILE A 122 -10.38 6.90 0.72
CA ILE A 122 -10.75 7.61 1.92
C ILE A 122 -9.51 8.36 2.40
N TYR A 123 -9.65 9.66 2.57
CA TYR A 123 -8.59 10.53 3.07
C TYR A 123 -9.03 11.12 4.40
N TYR A 124 -8.23 10.88 5.43
CA TYR A 124 -8.39 11.48 6.74
C TYR A 124 -7.31 12.54 6.93
N VAL A 125 -7.67 13.67 7.52
CA VAL A 125 -6.75 14.76 7.84
C VAL A 125 -7.07 15.26 9.25
N ARG A 126 -6.02 15.53 10.03
CA ARG A 126 -6.13 15.97 11.43
C ARG A 126 -6.68 17.39 11.54
N ASP A 127 -6.18 18.31 10.70
CA ASP A 127 -6.72 19.67 10.55
C ASP A 127 -7.41 19.86 9.19
N PRO A 128 -8.74 19.66 9.11
CA PRO A 128 -9.51 19.96 7.91
C PRO A 128 -9.39 21.40 7.42
N GLN A 129 -9.17 22.37 8.32
CA GLN A 129 -9.07 23.78 7.94
C GLN A 129 -7.77 24.05 7.18
N HIS A 130 -6.68 23.34 7.51
CA HIS A 130 -5.46 23.39 6.70
C HIS A 130 -5.73 22.97 5.25
N LEU A 131 -6.43 21.85 5.04
CA LEU A 131 -6.79 21.39 3.71
C LEU A 131 -7.65 22.40 2.95
N ILE A 132 -8.68 22.95 3.61
CA ILE A 132 -9.60 23.92 3.02
C ILE A 132 -8.87 25.21 2.62
N ARG A 133 -7.95 25.72 3.45
CA ARG A 133 -7.14 26.92 3.13
C ARG A 133 -6.32 26.75 1.85
N VAL A 134 -5.87 25.53 1.56
CA VAL A 134 -5.05 25.22 0.38
C VAL A 134 -5.92 24.94 -0.85
N MET A 135 -7.06 24.27 -0.68
CA MET A 135 -7.86 23.75 -1.78
C MET A 135 -9.05 24.65 -2.19
N SER A 136 -9.50 25.54 -1.30
CA SER A 136 -10.68 26.37 -1.58
C SER A 136 -10.36 27.46 -2.59
N THR A 137 -11.14 27.47 -3.67
CA THR A 137 -11.37 28.65 -4.49
C THR A 137 -12.77 29.13 -4.12
N ASN A 138 -12.96 30.36 -3.65
CA ASN A 138 -14.27 30.90 -3.22
C ASN A 138 -14.91 31.77 -4.32
N PRO A 139 -15.35 31.22 -5.47
CA PRO A 139 -16.00 32.03 -6.49
C PRO A 139 -17.43 32.36 -6.05
N SER A 140 -17.89 33.56 -6.41
CA SER A 140 -19.17 34.12 -5.97
C SER A 140 -20.40 33.28 -6.34
N TYR A 141 -20.37 32.53 -7.44
CA TYR A 141 -21.49 31.70 -7.90
C TYR A 141 -21.68 30.40 -7.10
N LEU A 142 -20.77 30.08 -6.18
CA LEU A 142 -20.81 28.90 -5.33
C LEU A 142 -21.13 29.20 -3.87
N GLN A 143 -21.22 30.49 -3.51
CA GLN A 143 -21.56 30.91 -2.16
C GLN A 143 -23.02 30.59 -1.86
N SER A 144 -23.27 29.95 -0.72
CA SER A 144 -24.61 29.66 -0.22
C SER A 144 -24.80 30.21 1.19
N ALA A 145 -26.04 30.50 1.55
CA ALA A 145 -26.38 31.04 2.87
C ALA A 145 -26.01 30.09 4.04
N VAL A 146 -25.79 28.80 3.74
CA VAL A 146 -25.47 27.75 4.72
C VAL A 146 -24.01 27.31 4.69
N ASP A 147 -23.12 28.00 3.94
CA ASP A 147 -21.72 27.60 3.80
C ASP A 147 -20.95 27.58 5.13
N GLY A 148 -21.41 28.33 6.15
CA GLY A 148 -20.89 28.26 7.52
C GLY A 148 -21.47 27.13 8.38
N GLU A 149 -22.51 26.45 7.92
CA GLU A 149 -23.26 25.42 8.65
C GLU A 149 -22.99 24.00 8.14
N VAL A 150 -22.49 23.86 6.90
CA VAL A 150 -22.27 22.56 6.25
C VAL A 150 -20.85 22.37 5.70
N LYS A 151 -20.43 21.11 5.59
CA LYS A 151 -19.14 20.78 4.98
C LYS A 151 -19.24 20.80 3.45
N ASN A 152 -18.70 21.85 2.84
CA ASN A 152 -18.56 21.95 1.40
C ASN A 152 -17.41 21.07 0.88
N LEU A 153 -17.76 19.86 0.44
CA LEU A 153 -16.82 18.83 -0.01
C LEU A 153 -16.09 19.16 -1.34
N ARG A 154 -16.39 20.29 -1.96
CA ARG A 154 -15.63 20.87 -3.09
C ARG A 154 -14.29 21.45 -2.63
N ASP A 155 -14.22 21.95 -1.39
CA ASP A 155 -13.03 22.58 -0.81
C ASP A 155 -12.06 21.56 -0.19
N TRP A 156 -12.27 20.26 -0.45
CA TRP A 156 -11.54 19.14 0.15
C TRP A 156 -10.64 18.42 -0.86
N GLY A 157 -10.45 18.97 -2.05
CA GLY A 157 -9.59 18.40 -3.07
C GLY A 157 -9.64 19.17 -4.38
N ILE A 158 -8.98 18.62 -5.40
CA ILE A 158 -8.76 19.29 -6.68
C ILE A 158 -10.06 19.51 -7.49
N PRO A 159 -10.94 18.50 -7.66
CA PRO A 159 -12.11 18.66 -8.54
C PRO A 159 -13.26 19.40 -7.84
N LEU A 160 -13.87 20.36 -8.56
CA LEU A 160 -15.10 21.03 -8.10
C LEU A 160 -16.28 20.07 -8.02
N GLY A 161 -16.56 19.37 -9.12
CA GLY A 161 -17.65 18.39 -9.21
C GLY A 161 -17.24 17.01 -8.68
N ARG A 162 -18.17 16.29 -8.05
CA ARG A 162 -17.92 14.96 -7.51
C ARG A 162 -19.12 14.02 -7.63
N ARG A 163 -18.84 12.73 -7.86
CA ARG A 163 -19.82 11.65 -7.80
C ARG A 163 -20.25 11.38 -6.35
N PHE A 164 -21.41 10.74 -6.17
CA PHE A 164 -21.86 10.27 -4.85
C PHE A 164 -21.12 8.99 -4.41
N ARG A 165 -19.81 9.07 -4.23
CA ARG A 165 -18.93 7.91 -3.92
C ARG A 165 -19.20 7.27 -2.56
N ALA A 166 -19.73 8.04 -1.61
CA ALA A 166 -20.03 7.53 -0.27
C ALA A 166 -21.16 6.47 -0.27
N LEU A 167 -22.06 6.51 -1.27
CA LEU A 167 -23.20 5.60 -1.36
C LEU A 167 -22.78 4.12 -1.40
N LYS A 168 -21.82 3.78 -2.27
CA LYS A 168 -21.34 2.39 -2.42
C LYS A 168 -20.55 1.90 -1.21
N LEU A 169 -19.79 2.79 -0.55
CA LEU A 169 -19.09 2.45 0.69
C LEU A 169 -20.09 2.20 1.82
N TRP A 170 -21.09 3.07 1.96
CA TRP A 170 -22.14 2.91 2.96
C TRP A 170 -22.91 1.59 2.77
N PHE A 171 -23.32 1.28 1.53
CA PHE A 171 -24.03 0.04 1.25
C PHE A 171 -23.19 -1.19 1.52
N MET A 172 -21.90 -1.22 1.16
CA MET A 172 -21.01 -2.33 1.54
C MET A 172 -21.02 -2.53 3.06
N LEU A 173 -20.77 -1.47 3.84
CA LEU A 173 -20.71 -1.59 5.31
C LEU A 173 -22.04 -2.07 5.89
N ARG A 174 -23.16 -1.65 5.31
CA ARG A 174 -24.51 -2.02 5.76
C ARG A 174 -24.96 -3.41 5.30
N SER A 175 -24.55 -3.87 4.13
CA SER A 175 -24.94 -5.17 3.58
C SER A 175 -24.08 -6.30 4.13
N GLU A 176 -22.76 -6.09 4.19
CA GLU A 176 -21.81 -7.11 4.66
C GLU A 176 -21.73 -7.15 6.19
N GLY A 177 -21.75 -5.99 6.84
CA GLY A 177 -21.42 -5.87 8.26
C GLY A 177 -19.91 -5.97 8.53
N VAL A 178 -19.49 -5.52 9.72
CA VAL A 178 -18.06 -5.46 10.07
C VAL A 178 -17.49 -6.87 10.23
N GLU A 179 -18.25 -7.77 10.84
CA GLU A 179 -17.84 -9.14 11.14
C GLU A 179 -17.55 -9.95 9.87
N ALA A 180 -18.38 -9.82 8.83
CA ALA A 180 -18.16 -10.51 7.56
C ALA A 180 -16.93 -9.95 6.83
N LEU A 181 -16.75 -8.62 6.84
CA LEU A 181 -15.55 -7.98 6.28
C LEU A 181 -14.28 -8.44 7.01
N GLN A 182 -14.31 -8.50 8.34
CA GLN A 182 -13.21 -9.04 9.14
C GLN A 182 -12.94 -10.51 8.82
N ALA A 183 -13.97 -11.36 8.75
CA ALA A 183 -13.82 -12.77 8.42
C ALA A 183 -13.14 -12.97 7.05
N ARG A 184 -13.51 -12.18 6.04
CA ARG A 184 -12.88 -12.22 4.72
C ARG A 184 -11.41 -11.82 4.76
N LEU A 185 -11.06 -10.74 5.45
CA LEU A 185 -9.67 -10.32 5.58
C LEU A 185 -8.82 -11.36 6.33
N ARG A 186 -9.37 -12.01 7.37
CA ARG A 186 -8.71 -13.13 8.05
C ARG A 186 -8.47 -14.30 7.11
N ARG A 187 -9.48 -14.72 6.33
CA ARG A 187 -9.34 -15.75 5.30
C ARG A 187 -8.21 -15.42 4.32
N ASP A 188 -8.14 -14.19 3.83
CA ASP A 188 -7.09 -13.77 2.89
C ASP A 188 -5.69 -13.80 3.52
N LEU A 189 -5.57 -13.36 4.77
CA LEU A 189 -4.32 -13.44 5.55
C LEU A 189 -3.90 -14.90 5.77
N ASP A 190 -4.82 -15.77 6.15
CA ASP A 190 -4.54 -17.19 6.39
C ASP A 190 -4.19 -17.93 5.09
N ASN A 191 -4.82 -17.54 3.97
CA ASN A 191 -4.47 -18.02 2.65
C ASN A 191 -3.05 -17.65 2.26
N ALA A 192 -2.66 -16.39 2.47
CA ALA A 192 -1.32 -15.91 2.17
C ALA A 192 -0.25 -16.59 3.05
N ARG A 193 -0.51 -16.74 4.37
CA ARG A 193 0.39 -17.44 5.30
C ARG A 193 0.63 -18.89 4.89
N TRP A 194 -0.43 -19.63 4.63
CA TRP A 194 -0.31 -21.03 4.20
C TRP A 194 0.44 -21.16 2.87
N LEU A 195 0.21 -20.27 1.90
CA LEU A 195 0.96 -20.32 0.64
C LEU A 195 2.45 -20.04 0.90
N ALA A 196 2.76 -19.12 1.80
CA ALA A 196 4.14 -18.83 2.19
C ALA A 196 4.80 -20.06 2.85
N GLU A 197 4.06 -20.81 3.68
CA GLU A 197 4.53 -22.07 4.25
C GLU A 197 4.79 -23.13 3.17
N GLN A 198 3.89 -23.29 2.19
CA GLN A 198 4.09 -24.24 1.08
C GLN A 198 5.31 -23.88 0.24
N VAL A 199 5.45 -22.60 -0.13
CA VAL A 199 6.59 -22.09 -0.90
C VAL A 199 7.89 -22.27 -0.11
N GLY A 200 7.89 -21.95 1.19
CA GLY A 200 9.06 -22.09 2.05
C GLY A 200 9.49 -23.53 2.33
N ALA A 201 8.55 -24.48 2.29
CA ALA A 201 8.84 -25.91 2.43
C ALA A 201 9.31 -26.56 1.12
N ALA A 202 9.08 -25.92 -0.02
CA ALA A 202 9.36 -26.49 -1.33
C ALA A 202 10.83 -26.28 -1.74
N THR A 203 11.43 -27.34 -2.30
CA THR A 203 12.79 -27.29 -2.83
C THR A 203 12.87 -26.32 -4.00
N GLN A 204 13.93 -25.50 -4.06
CA GLN A 204 14.16 -24.50 -5.11
C GLN A 204 13.11 -23.36 -5.14
N TRP A 205 12.30 -23.19 -4.11
CA TRP A 205 11.40 -22.05 -3.98
C TRP A 205 11.82 -21.15 -2.82
N GLU A 206 11.62 -19.85 -2.98
CA GLU A 206 11.94 -18.86 -1.97
C GLU A 206 10.82 -17.84 -1.82
N VAL A 207 10.51 -17.51 -0.57
CA VAL A 207 9.76 -16.31 -0.19
C VAL A 207 10.78 -15.20 0.07
N LEU A 208 10.72 -14.13 -0.72
CA LEU A 208 11.75 -13.08 -0.76
C LEU A 208 11.51 -11.93 0.22
N ALA A 209 10.32 -11.83 0.80
CA ALA A 209 9.96 -10.77 1.74
C ALA A 209 8.99 -11.28 2.82
N PRO A 210 8.96 -10.65 4.00
CA PRO A 210 8.01 -11.03 5.05
C PRO A 210 6.55 -11.00 4.59
N VAL A 211 5.78 -12.04 4.90
CA VAL A 211 4.35 -12.14 4.56
C VAL A 211 3.50 -11.76 5.77
N GLN A 212 3.38 -10.45 6.01
CA GLN A 212 2.59 -9.90 7.12
C GLN A 212 1.14 -9.62 6.73
N LEU A 213 0.90 -9.37 5.44
CA LEU A 213 -0.41 -9.11 4.86
C LEU A 213 -0.74 -10.19 3.82
N GLN A 214 -1.50 -9.85 2.78
CA GLN A 214 -2.00 -10.81 1.79
C GLN A 214 -1.07 -11.10 0.60
N THR A 215 0.07 -10.39 0.49
CA THR A 215 0.94 -10.46 -0.69
C THR A 215 2.21 -11.24 -0.37
N LEU A 216 2.57 -12.13 -1.28
CA LEU A 216 3.84 -12.84 -1.28
C LEU A 216 4.71 -12.34 -2.43
N CYS A 217 6.01 -12.26 -2.18
CA CYS A 217 7.04 -12.11 -3.22
C CYS A 217 7.79 -13.44 -3.31
N ILE A 218 7.64 -14.16 -4.41
CA ILE A 218 8.19 -15.51 -4.56
C ILE A 218 9.12 -15.63 -5.77
N ARG A 219 10.04 -16.59 -5.71
CA ARG A 219 10.90 -16.95 -6.82
C ARG A 219 11.18 -18.45 -6.81
N HIS A 220 11.17 -19.06 -8.00
CA HIS A 220 11.74 -20.39 -8.23
C HIS A 220 13.21 -20.24 -8.64
N ARG A 221 14.12 -20.94 -7.98
CA ARG A 221 15.58 -20.92 -8.17
C ARG A 221 16.09 -22.33 -8.45
N PRO A 222 16.02 -22.79 -9.72
CA PRO A 222 16.62 -24.05 -10.11
C PRO A 222 18.12 -24.04 -9.83
N ALA A 223 18.69 -25.21 -9.52
CA ALA A 223 20.12 -25.36 -9.32
C ALA A 223 20.91 -24.86 -10.56
N GLY A 224 21.92 -24.02 -10.34
CA GLY A 224 22.81 -23.52 -11.38
C GLY A 224 22.29 -22.32 -12.19
N LEU A 225 21.06 -21.83 -11.93
CA LEU A 225 20.53 -20.62 -12.58
C LEU A 225 20.71 -19.39 -11.68
N GLU A 226 21.45 -18.41 -12.18
CA GLU A 226 21.72 -17.14 -11.48
C GLU A 226 21.60 -15.94 -12.43
N GLY A 227 21.74 -14.72 -11.89
CA GLY A 227 21.82 -13.50 -12.71
C GLY A 227 20.65 -13.34 -13.68
N GLU A 228 20.94 -12.81 -14.87
CA GLU A 228 19.95 -12.58 -15.91
C GLU A 228 19.25 -13.86 -16.37
N ALA A 229 19.90 -15.02 -16.29
CA ALA A 229 19.31 -16.30 -16.66
C ALA A 229 18.19 -16.70 -15.69
N LEU A 230 18.38 -16.50 -14.38
CA LEU A 230 17.34 -16.70 -13.38
C LEU A 230 16.18 -15.71 -13.54
N ASP A 231 16.49 -14.48 -13.95
CA ASP A 231 15.48 -13.45 -14.20
C ASP A 231 14.64 -13.78 -15.44
N ALA A 232 15.28 -14.25 -16.51
CA ALA A 232 14.60 -14.76 -17.71
C ALA A 232 13.73 -15.98 -17.38
N HIS A 233 14.24 -16.93 -16.57
CA HIS A 233 13.46 -18.05 -16.06
C HIS A 233 12.22 -17.56 -15.32
N THR A 234 12.39 -16.61 -14.41
CA THR A 234 11.31 -16.06 -13.57
C THR A 234 10.19 -15.46 -14.40
N LYS A 235 10.52 -14.62 -15.37
CA LYS A 235 9.54 -14.04 -16.30
C LYS A 235 8.90 -15.12 -17.17
N GLY A 236 9.69 -16.05 -17.68
CA GLY A 236 9.22 -17.09 -18.60
C GLY A 236 8.15 -17.98 -17.99
N TRP A 237 8.33 -18.47 -16.76
CA TRP A 237 7.29 -19.30 -16.13
C TRP A 237 6.05 -18.48 -15.73
N ALA A 238 6.23 -17.22 -15.33
CA ALA A 238 5.11 -16.32 -15.03
C ALA A 238 4.26 -16.03 -16.28
N GLU A 239 4.92 -15.80 -17.41
CA GLU A 239 4.26 -15.63 -18.71
C GLU A 239 3.51 -16.89 -19.14
N ARG A 240 4.12 -18.08 -18.99
CA ARG A 240 3.43 -19.35 -19.27
C ARG A 240 2.20 -19.57 -18.39
N LEU A 241 2.30 -19.27 -17.10
CA LEU A 241 1.18 -19.37 -16.17
C LEU A 241 0.04 -18.42 -16.56
N ASN A 242 0.38 -17.16 -16.86
CA ASN A 242 -0.61 -16.17 -17.29
C ASN A 242 -1.25 -16.54 -18.63
N ALA A 243 -0.49 -17.13 -19.55
CA ALA A 243 -0.98 -17.56 -20.86
C ALA A 243 -1.86 -18.82 -20.79
N SER A 244 -1.74 -19.65 -19.74
CA SER A 244 -2.59 -20.84 -19.59
C SER A 244 -4.05 -20.48 -19.26
N GLY A 245 -4.28 -19.31 -18.68
CA GLY A 245 -5.59 -18.86 -18.21
C GLY A 245 -6.02 -19.49 -16.87
N ASP A 246 -5.20 -20.36 -16.28
CA ASP A 246 -5.49 -20.97 -14.96
C ASP A 246 -5.33 -19.96 -13.81
N ALA A 247 -4.38 -19.03 -13.95
CA ALA A 247 -4.09 -18.01 -12.95
C ALA A 247 -3.52 -16.75 -13.60
N TYR A 248 -3.51 -15.65 -12.84
CA TYR A 248 -2.82 -14.43 -13.23
C TYR A 248 -1.93 -13.93 -12.08
N VAL A 249 -0.63 -13.90 -12.32
CA VAL A 249 0.40 -13.43 -11.39
C VAL A 249 1.16 -12.26 -12.00
N THR A 250 1.77 -11.42 -11.15
CA THR A 250 2.45 -10.21 -11.60
C THR A 250 3.97 -10.34 -11.40
N PRO A 251 4.77 -10.40 -12.48
CA PRO A 251 6.21 -10.21 -12.38
C PRO A 251 6.54 -8.81 -11.88
N ALA A 252 7.52 -8.69 -10.99
CA ALA A 252 8.01 -7.43 -10.46
C ALA A 252 9.49 -7.55 -10.09
N THR A 253 10.12 -6.43 -9.76
CA THR A 253 11.51 -6.39 -9.33
C THR A 253 11.62 -6.15 -7.82
N LEU A 254 12.58 -6.82 -7.20
CA LEU A 254 13.00 -6.62 -5.82
C LEU A 254 14.53 -6.69 -5.80
N ASP A 255 15.18 -5.66 -5.24
CA ASP A 255 16.65 -5.51 -5.24
C ASP A 255 17.29 -5.70 -6.63
N GLY A 256 16.65 -5.12 -7.65
CA GLY A 256 17.10 -5.17 -9.04
C GLY A 256 16.89 -6.52 -9.74
N ARG A 257 16.30 -7.51 -9.07
CA ARG A 257 16.10 -8.87 -9.61
C ARG A 257 14.63 -9.22 -9.77
N TRP A 258 14.30 -10.00 -10.79
CA TRP A 258 12.91 -10.36 -11.10
C TRP A 258 12.34 -11.40 -10.14
N MET A 259 11.11 -11.19 -9.69
CA MET A 259 10.33 -12.08 -8.83
C MET A 259 8.86 -12.06 -9.28
N VAL A 260 8.03 -12.89 -8.66
CA VAL A 260 6.59 -12.88 -8.91
C VAL A 260 5.85 -12.51 -7.63
N ARG A 261 4.91 -11.59 -7.77
CA ARG A 261 3.97 -11.21 -6.71
C ARG A 261 2.67 -12.01 -6.84
N VAL A 262 2.26 -12.61 -5.73
CA VAL A 262 0.95 -13.24 -5.57
C VAL A 262 0.21 -12.47 -4.49
N SER A 263 -0.85 -11.77 -4.88
CA SER A 263 -1.70 -11.01 -3.95
C SER A 263 -3.04 -11.71 -3.78
N VAL A 264 -3.30 -12.23 -2.58
CA VAL A 264 -4.58 -12.86 -2.23
C VAL A 264 -5.59 -11.76 -1.86
N GLY A 265 -6.84 -11.90 -2.31
CA GLY A 265 -7.89 -10.96 -1.90
C GLY A 265 -8.97 -10.65 -2.93
N ALA A 266 -8.99 -11.34 -4.07
CA ALA A 266 -10.18 -11.34 -4.91
C ALA A 266 -11.36 -11.95 -4.13
N LEU A 267 -12.54 -11.35 -4.26
CA LEU A 267 -13.73 -11.72 -3.47
C LEU A 267 -14.02 -13.24 -3.44
N PRO A 268 -14.02 -13.97 -4.59
CA PRO A 268 -14.35 -15.39 -4.60
C PRO A 268 -13.17 -16.32 -4.24
N THR A 269 -11.97 -15.81 -3.97
CA THR A 269 -10.79 -16.65 -3.71
C THR A 269 -10.88 -17.32 -2.35
N GLU A 270 -11.25 -18.60 -2.37
CA GLU A 270 -11.13 -19.54 -1.25
C GLU A 270 -9.81 -20.34 -1.23
N ARG A 271 -9.56 -21.06 -0.12
CA ARG A 271 -8.38 -21.92 0.10
C ARG A 271 -8.08 -22.84 -1.08
N GLU A 272 -9.09 -23.52 -1.61
CA GLU A 272 -8.95 -24.46 -2.73
C GLU A 272 -8.36 -23.82 -4.00
N HIS A 273 -8.58 -22.53 -4.22
CA HIS A 273 -8.02 -21.82 -5.37
C HIS A 273 -6.54 -21.52 -5.16
N VAL A 274 -6.14 -21.25 -3.92
CA VAL A 274 -4.74 -21.00 -3.53
C VAL A 274 -3.94 -22.30 -3.58
N GLU A 275 -4.56 -23.42 -3.19
CA GLU A 275 -4.00 -24.77 -3.39
C GLU A 275 -3.80 -25.09 -4.88
N LYS A 276 -4.84 -24.88 -5.70
CA LYS A 276 -4.74 -25.06 -7.16
C LYS A 276 -3.67 -24.16 -7.78
N LEU A 277 -3.56 -22.90 -7.33
CA LEU A 277 -2.49 -22.00 -7.79
C LEU A 277 -1.11 -22.57 -7.46
N TRP A 278 -0.92 -23.10 -6.25
CA TRP A 278 0.34 -23.70 -5.86
C TRP A 278 0.71 -24.90 -6.72
N ASP A 279 -0.23 -25.82 -6.98
CA ASP A 279 -0.02 -26.95 -7.89
C ASP A 279 0.39 -26.47 -9.30
N ARG A 280 -0.26 -25.42 -9.81
CA ARG A 280 0.05 -24.83 -11.11
C ARG A 280 1.43 -24.17 -11.14
N LEU A 281 1.83 -23.49 -10.06
CA LEU A 281 3.16 -22.92 -9.91
C LEU A 281 4.24 -24.01 -9.95
N GLN A 282 4.02 -25.13 -9.28
CA GLN A 282 4.96 -26.26 -9.33
C GLN A 282 5.03 -26.90 -10.71
N ALA A 283 3.89 -27.07 -11.39
CA ALA A 283 3.85 -27.65 -12.73
C ALA A 283 4.50 -26.75 -13.80
N VAL A 284 4.25 -25.43 -13.76
CA VAL A 284 4.70 -24.51 -14.82
C VAL A 284 6.22 -24.29 -14.83
N VAL A 285 6.90 -24.51 -13.70
CA VAL A 285 8.37 -24.40 -13.64
C VAL A 285 9.09 -25.66 -14.12
N GLN A 286 8.37 -26.78 -14.28
CA GLN A 286 8.91 -28.05 -14.79
C GLN A 286 8.78 -28.20 -16.31
N GLY A 287 7.83 -27.50 -16.93
CA GLY A 287 7.62 -27.45 -18.39
C GLY A 287 8.25 -26.22 -19.02
#